data_AF-A0A497L717-F1
#
_entry.id   AF-A0A497L717-F1
#
_cell.length_a   1.000
_cell.length_b   1.000
_cell.length_c   1.000
_cell.angle_alpha   90.00
_cell.angle_beta   90.00
_cell.angle_gamma   90.00
#
_symmetry.space_group_name_H-M   'P 1'
#
loop_
_entity.id
_entity.type
_entity.pdbx_description
1 polymer ?
#
loop_
_entity_poly.entity_id
_entity_poly.type
_entity_poly.pdbx_seq_one_letter_code
_entity_poly.pdbx_strand_id
1 'polypeptide(L)' 'PPPSPETYEKERSIEDIKMMFPEELENLLSFEEKDEYIVIKPRQFLGSENFAKIASIVRGIGGDYISAGKESHFRVPKKT' A
#
# COMPACT_ATOMS: atom_id res chain seq x y z
N PRO A 1 24.78 -15.88 1.31
CA PRO A 1 24.46 -15.40 -0.05
C PRO A 1 23.58 -14.14 0.01
N PRO A 2 24.06 -12.96 -0.43
CA PRO A 2 23.18 -11.84 -0.69
C PRO A 2 22.35 -12.15 -1.94
N PRO A 3 21.04 -11.86 -1.96
CA PRO A 3 20.25 -11.98 -3.18
C PRO A 3 20.79 -11.00 -4.23
N SER A 4 20.97 -11.52 -5.44
CA SER A 4 21.46 -10.82 -6.62
C SER A 4 20.61 -9.60 -6.96
N PRO A 5 21.21 -8.51 -7.48
CA PRO A 5 20.47 -7.40 -8.07
C PRO A 5 19.92 -7.80 -9.44
N GLU A 6 18.87 -8.62 -9.45
CA GLU A 6 18.05 -8.82 -10.64
C GLU A 6 17.16 -7.59 -10.81
N THR A 7 17.52 -6.77 -11.79
CA THR A 7 16.65 -5.91 -12.59
C THR A 7 15.23 -5.72 -12.05
N TYR A 8 15.02 -4.78 -11.15
CA TYR A 8 13.68 -4.28 -10.85
C TYR A 8 13.23 -3.41 -12.02
N GLU A 9 12.61 -4.03 -13.01
CA GLU A 9 11.88 -3.36 -14.08
C GLU A 9 10.64 -2.66 -13.51
N LYS A 10 10.81 -1.68 -12.61
CA LYS A 10 9.81 -0.66 -12.22
C LYS A 10 8.38 -1.11 -11.92
N GLU A 11 8.14 -2.38 -11.62
CA GLU A 11 6.84 -2.85 -11.14
C GLU A 11 6.86 -2.72 -9.62
N ARG A 12 6.06 -1.79 -9.07
CA ARG A 12 5.92 -1.71 -7.61
C ARG A 12 5.27 -3.00 -7.12
N SER A 13 5.99 -3.76 -6.31
CA SER A 13 5.47 -4.95 -5.63
C SER A 13 4.86 -4.59 -4.27
N ILE A 14 4.04 -5.48 -3.71
CA ILE A 14 3.53 -5.32 -2.33
C ILE A 14 4.67 -5.03 -1.34
N GLU A 15 5.81 -5.71 -1.48
CA GLU A 15 6.96 -5.58 -0.58
C GLU A 15 7.53 -4.14 -0.57
N ASP A 16 7.63 -3.51 -1.73
CA ASP A 16 8.11 -2.13 -1.88
C ASP A 16 7.17 -1.15 -1.18
N ILE A 17 5.86 -1.35 -1.38
CA ILE A 17 4.82 -0.58 -0.70
C ILE A 17 4.89 -0.80 0.81
N LYS A 18 5.03 -2.05 1.26
CA LYS A 18 5.13 -2.44 2.67
C LYS A 18 6.30 -1.76 3.37
N MET A 19 7.47 -1.67 2.74
CA MET A 19 8.63 -0.97 3.27
C MET A 19 8.39 0.54 3.49
N MET A 20 7.40 1.14 2.81
CA MET A 20 7.00 2.53 3.02
C MET A 20 6.11 2.71 4.25
N PHE A 21 5.51 1.64 4.75
CA PHE A 21 4.71 1.65 5.98
C PHE A 21 5.55 1.17 7.16
N PRO A 22 5.46 1.85 8.32
CA PRO A 22 5.95 1.27 9.57
C PRO A 22 5.19 -0.03 9.88
N GLU A 23 5.88 -0.99 10.51
CA GLU A 23 5.35 -2.33 10.83
C GLU A 23 3.99 -2.29 11.54
N GLU A 24 3.79 -1.31 12.42
CA GLU A 24 2.53 -1.10 13.13
C GLU A 24 1.37 -0.86 12.16
N LEU A 25 1.55 -0.02 11.14
CA LEU A 25 0.52 0.29 10.14
C LEU A 25 0.36 -0.86 9.14
N GLU A 26 1.46 -1.49 8.73
CA GLU A 26 1.43 -2.66 7.87
C GLU A 26 0.55 -3.75 8.47
N ASN A 27 0.69 -4.02 9.77
CA ASN A 27 -0.07 -5.09 10.42
C ASN A 27 -1.60 -4.83 10.42
N LEU A 28 -2.00 -3.56 10.37
CA LEU A 28 -3.42 -3.15 10.31
C LEU A 28 -3.98 -3.20 8.89
N LEU A 29 -3.14 -3.39 7.89
CA LEU A 29 -3.48 -3.33 6.48
C LEU A 29 -3.34 -4.70 5.83
N SER A 30 -4.23 -5.00 4.90
CA SER A 30 -4.13 -6.14 4.00
C SER A 30 -3.76 -5.61 2.63
N PHE A 31 -2.66 -6.10 2.07
CA PHE A 31 -2.21 -5.74 0.74
C PHE A 31 -2.59 -6.88 -0.21
N GLU A 32 -3.39 -6.58 -1.21
CA GLU A 32 -3.74 -7.47 -2.31
C GLU A 32 -3.12 -6.95 -3.60
N GLU A 33 -2.21 -7.71 -4.18
CA GLU A 33 -1.67 -7.40 -5.49
C GLU A 33 -2.68 -7.80 -6.56
N LYS A 34 -3.01 -6.88 -7.45
CA LYS A 34 -3.70 -7.14 -8.71
C LYS A 34 -2.74 -6.87 -9.87
N ASP A 35 -3.15 -7.28 -11.06
CA ASP A 35 -2.34 -7.16 -12.28
C ASP A 35 -1.88 -5.72 -12.57
N GLU A 36 -2.74 -4.71 -12.34
CA GLU A 36 -2.44 -3.30 -12.64
C GLU A 36 -2.20 -2.41 -11.41
N TYR A 37 -2.71 -2.82 -10.24
CA TYR A 37 -2.68 -2.01 -9.02
C TYR A 37 -2.65 -2.88 -7.77
N ILE A 38 -2.20 -2.32 -6.66
CA ILE A 38 -2.20 -2.94 -5.35
C ILE A 38 -3.35 -2.33 -4.55
N VAL A 39 -4.23 -3.19 -4.05
CA VAL A 39 -5.35 -2.80 -3.20
C VAL A 39 -4.92 -2.96 -1.75
N ILE A 40 -5.08 -1.90 -0.96
CA ILE A 40 -4.73 -1.87 0.45
C ILE A 40 -6.03 -1.71 1.24
N LYS A 41 -6.44 -2.76 1.94
CA LYS A 41 -7.67 -2.78 2.75
C LYS A 41 -7.32 -2.69 4.23
N PRO A 42 -7.90 -1.74 4.98
CA PRO A 42 -7.78 -1.75 6.43
C PRO A 42 -8.47 -3.00 6.99
N ARG A 43 -7.72 -3.82 7.75
CA ARG A 43 -8.24 -5.01 8.44
C ARG A 43 -9.01 -4.64 9.70
N GLN A 44 -8.71 -3.47 10.26
CA GLN A 44 -9.33 -2.95 11.45
C GLN A 44 -9.49 -1.44 11.36
N PHE A 45 -10.17 -0.86 12.33
CA PHE A 45 -10.31 0.59 12.42
C PHE A 45 -8.97 1.24 12.72
N LEU A 46 -8.44 1.96 11.73
CA LEU A 46 -7.16 2.66 11.83
C LEU A 46 -7.26 3.88 12.78
N GLY A 47 -8.42 4.53 12.83
CA GLY A 47 -8.58 5.83 13.49
C GLY A 47 -7.97 6.97 12.67
N SER A 48 -8.29 8.22 13.07
CA SER A 48 -7.93 9.41 12.30
C SER A 48 -6.42 9.59 12.11
N GLU A 49 -5.62 9.23 13.12
CA GLU A 49 -4.17 9.39 13.07
C GLU A 49 -3.52 8.41 12.08
N ASN A 50 -3.76 7.11 12.24
CA ASN A 50 -3.19 6.10 11.34
C ASN A 50 -3.73 6.25 9.92
N PHE A 51 -5.01 6.60 9.78
CA PHE A 51 -5.60 6.90 8.47
C PHE A 51 -4.87 8.05 7.79
N ALA A 52 -4.61 9.16 8.49
CA ALA A 52 -3.90 10.30 7.92
C ALA A 52 -2.47 9.92 7.49
N LYS A 53 -1.74 9.15 8.31
CA LYS A 53 -0.41 8.63 7.97
C LYS A 53 -0.46 7.78 6.69
N ILE A 54 -1.39 6.82 6.65
CA ILE A 54 -1.53 5.89 5.51
C ILE A 54 -1.93 6.64 4.25
N ALA A 55 -2.95 7.51 4.34
CA ALA A 55 -3.39 8.32 3.22
C ALA A 55 -2.26 9.19 2.66
N SER A 56 -1.40 9.74 3.53
CA SER A 56 -0.27 10.54 3.11
C SER A 56 0.80 9.71 2.38
N ILE A 57 1.09 8.49 2.85
CA ILE A 57 2.03 7.56 2.20
C ILE A 57 1.50 7.12 0.84
N VAL A 58 0.26 6.59 0.80
CA VAL A 58 -0.41 6.14 -0.42
C VAL A 58 -0.43 7.26 -1.46
N ARG A 59 -0.81 8.47 -1.06
CA ARG A 59 -0.84 9.61 -1.97
C ARG A 59 0.55 10.02 -2.43
N GLY A 60 1.57 9.91 -1.56
CA GLY A 60 2.97 10.20 -1.89
C GLY A 60 3.54 9.28 -2.98
N ILE A 61 3.06 8.04 -3.04
CA ILE A 61 3.41 7.10 -4.12
C ILE A 61 2.44 7.17 -5.30
N GLY A 62 1.51 8.12 -5.36
CA GLY A 62 0.55 8.23 -6.47
C GLY A 62 -0.58 7.21 -6.42
N GLY A 63 -0.85 6.65 -5.24
CA GLY A 63 -2.07 5.93 -4.96
C GLY A 63 -3.25 6.86 -4.63
N ASP A 64 -4.45 6.29 -4.67
CA ASP A 64 -5.70 6.96 -4.35
C ASP A 64 -6.41 6.27 -3.19
N TYR A 65 -7.24 7.04 -2.49
CA TYR A 65 -8.17 6.52 -1.51
C TYR A 65 -9.58 6.43 -2.09
N ILE A 66 -10.21 5.27 -1.94
CA ILE A 66 -11.53 4.97 -2.47
C ILE A 66 -12.49 4.91 -1.28
N SER A 67 -13.33 5.94 -1.17
CA SER A 67 -14.33 6.04 -0.11
C SER A 67 -15.58 5.25 -0.49
N ALA A 68 -15.61 3.95 -0.16
CA ALA A 68 -16.78 3.08 -0.32
C ALA A 68 -17.52 2.82 1.00
N GLY A 69 -17.48 3.78 1.94
CA GLY A 69 -18.12 3.64 3.25
C GLY A 69 -17.50 2.52 4.08
N LYS A 70 -18.20 1.38 4.21
CA LYS A 70 -17.70 0.20 4.92
C LYS A 70 -16.59 -0.54 4.16
N GLU A 71 -16.53 -0.37 2.85
CA GLU A 71 -15.57 -1.06 1.97
C GLU A 71 -14.45 -0.11 1.53
N SER A 72 -14.24 0.98 2.28
CA SER A 72 -13.18 1.93 2.00
C SER A 72 -11.82 1.24 1.93
N HIS A 73 -11.09 1.49 0.85
CA HIS A 73 -9.79 0.89 0.59
C HIS A 73 -8.90 1.90 -0.13
N PHE A 74 -7.60 1.67 -0.09
CA PHE A 74 -6.65 2.41 -0.89
C PHE A 74 -6.26 1.59 -2.11
N ARG A 75 -5.90 2.25 -3.20
CA ARG A 75 -5.33 1.63 -4.38
C ARG A 75 -4.01 2.31 -4.72
N VAL A 76 -3.03 1.55 -5.17
CA VAL A 76 -1.74 2.08 -5.62
C VAL A 76 -1.43 1.49 -6.99
N PRO A 77 -1.24 2.29 -8.04
CA PRO A 77 -0.87 1.77 -9.35
C PRO A 77 0.54 1.15 -9.31
N LYS A 78 0.69 -0.05 -9.90
CA LYS A 78 1.98 -0.75 -9.98
C LYS A 78 2.89 -0.15 -11.06
N LYS A 79 2.28 0.33 -12.15
CA LYS A 79 2.95 1.02 -13.27
C LYS A 79 2.70 2.52 -13.17
N THR A 80 3.78 3.29 -13.27
CA THR A 80 3.74 4.73 -13.55
C THR A 80 4.35 4.98 -14.91
#